data_AF-A0A927RRI0-F1
#
_entry.id   AF-A0A927RRI0-F1
#
_cell.length_a   1.000
_cell.length_b   1.000
_cell.length_c   1.000
_cell.angle_alpha   90.00
_cell.angle_beta   90.00
_cell.angle_gamma   90.00
#
_symmetry.space_group_name_H-M   'P 1'
#
loop_
_entity.id
_entity.type
_entity.pdbx_description
1 polymer ?
#
loop_
_entity_poly.entity_id
_entity_poly.type
_entity_poly.pdbx_seq_one_letter_code
_entity_poly.pdbx_strand_id
1 'polypeptide(L)'
;MKRKILYRIFTAVASIAIFIIIGFIAIMVPANSKAFYRWQFDKHSTLEWVQSQGDRLYDEESPDYDPYAAEYVCCMTEQQLEDLMLHVVRYCMWLEDDMNITVDGRHLKIFRADERAHMNDVRNIFGVGIILTIVSVLICIAFLFFLLNRPKAYYETSRKVPFITFGVLFVIFIALALYIVVDFKYVFEVVFHNMLFDGNYAFSSGVMISMIGEIFPDLIMLIGISWLVMMGVPVLAFVLYNKRLAKKTALQAGKEDKNSQTNEEK
;
A
#
# COMPACT_ATOMS: atom_id res chain seq x y z
N MET A 1 -10.94 -35.38 9.18
CA MET A 1 -10.90 -34.68 7.88
C MET A 1 -11.26 -33.19 8.00
N LYS A 2 -12.44 -32.82 8.53
CA LYS A 2 -12.91 -31.42 8.67
C LYS A 2 -11.91 -30.45 9.35
N ARG A 3 -11.31 -30.82 10.49
CA ARG A 3 -10.32 -29.98 11.20
C ARG A 3 -9.06 -29.69 10.38
N LYS A 4 -8.58 -30.63 9.57
CA LYS A 4 -7.40 -30.44 8.73
C LYS A 4 -7.67 -29.43 7.61
N ILE A 5 -8.86 -29.48 7.01
CA ILE A 5 -9.29 -28.51 6.00
C ILE A 5 -9.39 -27.11 6.61
N LEU A 6 -10.01 -26.99 7.79
CA LEU A 6 -10.11 -25.71 8.50
C LEU A 6 -8.74 -25.06 8.76
N TYR A 7 -7.73 -25.84 9.20
CA TYR A 7 -6.38 -25.31 9.42
C TYR A 7 -5.71 -24.84 8.13
N ARG A 8 -5.98 -25.48 6.99
CA ARG A 8 -5.46 -25.01 5.69
C ARG A 8 -6.12 -23.71 5.27
N ILE A 9 -7.45 -23.63 5.36
CA ILE A 9 -8.20 -22.40 5.03
C ILE A 9 -7.72 -21.26 5.92
N PHE A 10 -7.64 -21.47 7.22
CA PHE A 10 -7.17 -20.44 8.14
C PHE A 10 -5.74 -19.97 7.83
N THR A 11 -4.84 -20.91 7.49
CA THR A 11 -3.46 -20.56 7.08
C THR A 11 -3.44 -19.79 5.77
N ALA A 12 -4.31 -20.12 4.80
CA ALA A 12 -4.40 -19.40 3.54
C ALA A 12 -4.91 -17.96 3.76
N VAL A 13 -5.97 -17.80 4.55
CA VAL A 13 -6.53 -16.49 4.93
C VAL A 13 -5.48 -15.64 5.64
N ALA A 14 -4.73 -16.21 6.59
CA ALA A 14 -3.63 -15.50 7.25
C ALA A 14 -2.50 -15.13 6.28
N SER A 15 -2.22 -15.96 5.27
CA SER A 15 -1.21 -15.64 4.25
C SER A 15 -1.68 -14.49 3.36
N ILE A 16 -2.96 -14.45 2.98
CA ILE A 16 -3.56 -13.31 2.27
C ILE A 16 -3.49 -12.03 3.14
N ALA A 17 -3.79 -12.14 4.43
CA ALA A 17 -3.69 -11.01 5.35
C ALA A 17 -2.26 -10.44 5.44
N ILE A 18 -1.23 -11.30 5.50
CA ILE A 18 0.18 -10.87 5.45
C ILE A 18 0.47 -10.12 4.14
N PHE A 19 -0.01 -10.66 3.01
CA PHE A 19 0.17 -10.05 1.69
C PHE A 19 -0.44 -8.64 1.63
N ILE A 20 -1.65 -8.47 2.15
CA ILE A 20 -2.35 -7.17 2.24
C ILE A 20 -1.58 -6.19 3.11
N ILE A 21 -1.14 -6.60 4.30
CA ILE A 21 -0.39 -5.72 5.22
C ILE A 21 0.87 -5.21 4.55
N ILE A 22 1.63 -6.10 3.90
CA ILE A 22 2.85 -5.71 3.19
C ILE A 22 2.53 -4.80 2.01
N GLY A 23 1.44 -5.06 1.28
CA GLY A 23 0.89 -4.18 0.25
C GLY A 23 0.68 -2.76 0.74
N PHE A 24 -0.07 -2.62 1.84
CA PHE A 24 -0.39 -1.33 2.40
C PHE A 24 0.86 -0.60 2.93
N ILE A 25 1.76 -1.29 3.61
CA ILE A 25 3.02 -0.68 4.07
C ILE A 25 3.85 -0.19 2.87
N ALA A 26 3.94 -0.96 1.79
CA ALA A 26 4.68 -0.58 0.59
C ALA A 26 4.12 0.67 -0.09
N ILE A 27 2.82 0.94 0.03
CA ILE A 27 2.19 2.20 -0.41
C ILE A 27 2.57 3.34 0.54
N MET A 28 2.46 3.10 1.85
CA MET A 28 2.56 4.14 2.87
C MET A 28 3.98 4.68 3.05
N VAL A 29 5.01 3.84 2.88
CA VAL A 29 6.41 4.23 3.03
C VAL A 29 6.80 5.36 2.06
N PRO A 30 6.64 5.21 0.73
CA PRO A 30 6.96 6.29 -0.20
C PRO A 30 5.96 7.44 -0.11
N ALA A 31 4.66 7.17 0.08
CA ALA A 31 3.63 8.21 0.18
C ALA A 31 3.84 9.17 1.36
N ASN A 32 4.53 8.77 2.42
CA ASN A 32 4.85 9.64 3.56
C ASN A 32 6.30 10.12 3.58
N SER A 33 7.05 9.92 2.49
CA SER A 33 8.48 10.23 2.44
C SER A 33 8.72 11.61 1.82
N LYS A 34 9.04 12.60 2.67
CA LYS A 34 9.48 13.93 2.22
C LYS A 34 10.70 13.86 1.29
N ALA A 35 11.64 12.96 1.60
CA ALA A 35 12.84 12.74 0.79
C ALA A 35 12.52 12.18 -0.61
N PHE A 36 11.51 11.31 -0.72
CA PHE A 36 11.05 10.81 -2.02
C PHE A 36 10.47 11.95 -2.86
N TYR A 37 9.55 12.73 -2.29
CA TYR A 37 8.92 13.84 -3.01
C TYR A 37 9.91 14.90 -3.41
N ARG A 38 10.84 15.30 -2.52
CA ARG A 38 11.93 16.22 -2.87
C ARG A 38 12.68 15.76 -4.11
N TRP A 39 13.19 14.53 -4.08
CA TRP A 39 13.95 13.98 -5.20
C TRP A 39 13.14 13.93 -6.50
N GLN A 40 11.86 13.62 -6.41
CA GLN A 40 10.97 13.60 -7.58
C GLN A 40 10.63 15.00 -8.10
N PHE A 41 10.38 15.96 -7.21
CA PHE A 41 10.13 17.35 -7.58
C PHE A 41 11.32 17.96 -8.29
N ASP A 42 12.53 17.68 -7.81
CA ASP A 42 13.78 18.10 -8.45
C ASP A 42 13.95 17.44 -9.83
N LYS A 43 13.69 16.12 -9.92
CA LYS A 43 13.85 15.34 -11.16
C LYS A 43 12.93 15.83 -12.28
N HIS A 44 11.72 16.25 -11.95
CA HIS A 44 10.66 16.57 -12.92
C HIS A 44 10.33 18.06 -13.01
N SER A 45 11.15 18.94 -12.39
CA SER A 45 10.89 20.38 -12.30
C SER A 45 9.47 20.71 -11.81
N THR A 46 8.94 19.91 -10.88
CA THR A 46 7.52 19.95 -10.49
C THR A 46 7.11 21.31 -9.95
N LEU A 47 8.02 22.02 -9.28
CA LEU A 47 7.74 23.36 -8.76
C LEU A 47 7.37 24.34 -9.87
N GLU A 48 8.11 24.36 -10.99
CA GLU A 48 7.83 25.25 -12.12
C GLU A 48 6.45 24.97 -12.72
N TRP A 49 6.10 23.69 -12.86
CA TRP A 49 4.79 23.27 -13.34
C TRP A 49 3.66 23.68 -12.39
N VAL A 50 3.84 23.52 -11.09
CA VAL A 50 2.84 23.93 -10.08
C VAL A 50 2.70 25.45 -10.07
N GLN A 51 3.80 26.21 -10.08
CA GLN A 51 3.77 27.67 -10.13
C GLN A 51 3.05 28.19 -11.38
N SER A 52 3.20 27.52 -12.53
CA SER A 52 2.47 27.86 -13.76
C SER A 52 0.95 27.70 -13.66
N GLN A 53 0.45 26.92 -12.69
CA GLN A 53 -0.98 26.80 -12.45
C GLN A 53 -1.55 28.02 -11.70
N GLY A 54 -0.72 28.85 -11.06
CA GLY A 54 -1.19 30.05 -10.38
C GLY A 54 -1.92 31.01 -11.33
N ASP A 55 -1.39 31.25 -12.53
CA ASP A 55 -2.05 32.03 -13.60
C ASP A 55 -3.41 31.46 -14.01
N ARG A 56 -3.59 30.14 -13.86
CA ARG A 56 -4.84 29.45 -14.19
C ARG A 56 -5.85 29.47 -13.04
N LEU A 57 -5.37 29.64 -11.80
CA LEU A 57 -6.20 29.94 -10.65
C LEU A 57 -6.70 31.39 -10.66
N TYR A 58 -6.15 32.26 -11.52
CA TYR A 58 -6.61 33.64 -11.70
C TYR A 58 -7.91 33.80 -12.51
N ASP A 59 -8.55 32.70 -12.92
CA ASP A 59 -9.86 32.77 -13.57
C ASP A 59 -10.93 33.30 -12.60
N GLU A 60 -11.18 34.61 -12.63
CA GLU A 60 -12.13 35.32 -11.77
C GLU A 60 -13.57 34.81 -11.92
N GLU A 61 -13.90 34.14 -13.03
CA GLU A 61 -15.21 33.54 -13.26
C GLU A 61 -15.37 32.19 -12.54
N SER A 62 -14.27 31.60 -12.06
CA SER A 62 -14.29 30.34 -11.31
C SER A 62 -14.87 30.52 -9.91
N PRO A 63 -15.81 29.67 -9.47
CA PRO A 63 -16.32 29.70 -8.08
C PRO A 63 -15.25 29.34 -7.03
N ASP A 64 -14.13 28.76 -7.47
CA ASP A 64 -12.97 28.45 -6.64
C ASP A 64 -11.88 29.53 -6.71
N TYR A 65 -12.10 30.65 -7.42
CA TYR A 65 -11.14 31.76 -7.50
C TYR A 65 -10.78 32.27 -6.11
N ASP A 66 -9.47 32.34 -5.86
CA ASP A 66 -8.88 32.92 -4.66
C ASP A 66 -7.54 33.57 -5.04
N PRO A 67 -7.46 34.92 -5.09
CA PRO A 67 -6.26 35.61 -5.55
C PRO A 67 -5.07 35.35 -4.63
N TYR A 68 -5.30 35.06 -3.35
CA TYR A 68 -4.23 34.75 -2.41
C TYR A 68 -3.73 33.32 -2.57
N ALA A 69 -4.61 32.38 -2.95
CA ALA A 69 -4.19 31.04 -3.34
C ALA A 69 -3.37 31.07 -4.64
N ALA A 70 -3.79 31.88 -5.62
CA ALA A 70 -3.06 32.06 -6.87
C ALA A 70 -1.66 32.66 -6.63
N GLU A 71 -1.56 33.72 -5.83
CA GLU A 71 -0.27 34.31 -5.41
C GLU A 71 0.60 33.30 -4.65
N TYR A 72 0.03 32.56 -3.70
CA TYR A 72 0.74 31.52 -2.96
C TYR A 72 1.30 30.43 -3.89
N VAL A 73 0.52 29.99 -4.88
CA VAL A 73 0.96 28.98 -5.86
C VAL A 73 2.06 29.53 -6.77
N CYS A 74 1.92 30.74 -7.32
CA CYS A 74 2.93 31.38 -8.16
C CYS A 74 4.27 31.57 -7.45
N CYS A 75 4.25 31.88 -6.15
CA CYS A 75 5.44 32.18 -5.36
C CYS A 75 5.84 31.05 -4.41
N MET A 76 5.28 29.84 -4.60
CA MET A 76 5.54 28.69 -3.74
C MET A 76 7.03 28.33 -3.76
N THR A 77 7.58 27.98 -2.60
CA THR A 77 8.93 27.40 -2.47
C THR A 77 8.90 25.88 -2.57
N GLU A 78 10.05 25.25 -2.84
CA GLU A 78 10.17 23.78 -2.82
C GLU A 78 9.69 23.18 -1.49
N GLN A 79 10.05 23.81 -0.36
CA GLN A 79 9.64 23.34 0.96
C GLN A 79 8.11 23.39 1.13
N GLN A 80 7.47 24.47 0.67
CA GLN A 80 6.01 24.61 0.70
C GLN A 80 5.32 23.58 -0.20
N LEU A 81 5.91 23.26 -1.35
CA LEU A 81 5.40 22.22 -2.24
C LEU A 81 5.47 20.82 -1.59
N GLU A 82 6.59 20.50 -0.95
CA GLU A 82 6.74 19.26 -0.16
C GLU A 82 5.71 19.18 0.97
N ASP A 83 5.51 20.28 1.70
CA ASP A 83 4.57 20.33 2.82
C ASP A 83 3.12 20.23 2.34
N LEU A 84 2.78 20.85 1.20
CA LEU A 84 1.48 20.73 0.54
C LEU A 84 1.22 19.29 0.07
N MET A 85 2.20 18.63 -0.53
CA MET A 85 2.06 17.22 -0.94
C MET A 85 1.79 16.32 0.26
N LEU A 86 2.56 16.48 1.35
CA LEU A 86 2.34 15.69 2.56
C LEU A 86 1.00 16.01 3.23
N HIS A 87 0.52 17.25 3.15
CA HIS A 87 -0.81 17.64 3.59
C HIS A 87 -1.90 16.88 2.80
N VAL A 88 -1.79 16.83 1.48
CA VAL A 88 -2.69 16.04 0.62
C VAL A 88 -2.66 14.55 0.99
N VAL A 89 -1.49 13.98 1.26
CA VAL A 89 -1.40 12.58 1.74
C VAL A 89 -2.09 12.40 3.08
N ARG A 90 -1.91 13.32 4.04
CA ARG A 90 -2.58 13.27 5.35
C ARG A 90 -4.10 13.39 5.23
N TYR A 91 -4.60 14.23 4.34
CA TYR A 91 -6.02 14.28 3.98
C TYR A 91 -6.52 12.91 3.48
N CYS A 92 -5.83 12.29 2.52
CA CYS A 92 -6.19 10.95 2.03
C CYS A 92 -6.20 9.88 3.13
N MET A 93 -5.31 9.99 4.11
CA MET A 93 -5.21 9.07 5.25
C MET A 93 -6.23 9.33 6.36
N TRP A 94 -7.19 10.25 6.17
CA TRP A 94 -8.15 10.67 7.21
C TRP A 94 -7.48 11.29 8.45
N LEU A 95 -6.28 11.86 8.31
CA LEU A 95 -5.61 12.59 9.40
C LEU A 95 -5.96 14.08 9.41
N GLU A 96 -6.40 14.61 8.27
CA GLU A 96 -6.83 16.00 8.08
C GLU A 96 -8.15 16.02 7.31
N ASP A 97 -9.02 16.97 7.63
CA ASP A 97 -10.39 17.01 7.07
C ASP A 97 -10.52 17.86 5.81
N ASP A 98 -9.59 18.78 5.60
CA ASP A 98 -9.54 19.66 4.44
C ASP A 98 -8.25 19.39 3.66
N MET A 99 -8.36 19.46 2.34
CA MET A 99 -7.24 19.33 1.41
C MET A 99 -6.58 20.70 1.13
N ASN A 100 -7.32 21.78 1.37
CA ASN A 100 -6.81 23.15 1.31
C ASN A 100 -6.13 23.55 2.62
N ILE A 101 -5.17 24.46 2.51
CA ILE A 101 -4.33 24.87 3.65
C ILE A 101 -4.73 26.24 4.20
N THR A 102 -4.30 26.51 5.44
CA THR A 102 -4.35 27.85 6.03
C THR A 102 -2.94 28.42 6.10
N VAL A 103 -2.73 29.59 5.52
CA VAL A 103 -1.47 30.34 5.53
C VAL A 103 -1.72 31.70 6.16
N ASP A 104 -0.92 32.07 7.17
CA ASP A 104 -1.04 33.34 7.89
C ASP A 104 -2.47 33.66 8.39
N GLY A 105 -3.18 32.61 8.83
CA GLY A 105 -4.56 32.72 9.35
C GLY A 105 -5.64 32.84 8.26
N ARG A 106 -5.28 32.78 6.98
CA ARG A 106 -6.21 32.73 5.86
C ARG A 106 -6.29 31.33 5.26
N HIS A 107 -7.52 30.85 5.08
CA HIS A 107 -7.81 29.63 4.33
C HIS A 107 -7.67 29.89 2.83
N LEU A 108 -6.82 29.11 2.14
CA LEU A 108 -6.50 29.28 0.72
C LEU A 108 -7.14 28.16 -0.11
N LYS A 109 -7.94 28.52 -1.11
CA LYS A 109 -8.54 27.55 -2.04
C LYS A 109 -7.56 27.20 -3.18
N ILE A 110 -6.58 26.36 -2.89
CA ILE A 110 -5.55 25.94 -3.85
C ILE A 110 -6.10 24.97 -4.90
N PHE A 111 -6.97 24.06 -4.48
CA PHE A 111 -7.48 22.99 -5.35
C PHE A 111 -8.89 23.28 -5.82
N ARG A 112 -9.19 22.99 -7.10
CA ARG A 112 -10.50 23.17 -7.72
C ARG A 112 -11.53 22.14 -7.22
N ALA A 113 -12.82 22.41 -7.43
CA ALA A 113 -13.90 21.53 -6.99
C ALA A 113 -13.84 20.12 -7.57
N ASP A 114 -13.40 19.96 -8.82
CA ASP A 114 -13.21 18.66 -9.47
C ASP A 114 -12.02 17.88 -8.88
N GLU A 115 -10.90 18.56 -8.62
CA GLU A 115 -9.74 17.97 -7.93
C GLU A 115 -10.11 17.50 -6.51
N ARG A 116 -10.87 18.33 -5.77
CA ARG A 116 -11.36 17.97 -4.42
C ARG A 116 -12.32 16.79 -4.45
N ALA A 117 -13.24 16.74 -5.43
CA ALA A 117 -14.16 15.62 -5.58
C ALA A 117 -13.39 14.30 -5.84
N HIS A 118 -12.43 14.33 -6.76
CA HIS A 118 -11.58 13.17 -7.02
C HIS A 118 -10.79 12.72 -5.79
N MET A 119 -10.14 13.66 -5.11
CA MET A 119 -9.33 13.32 -3.94
C MET A 119 -10.17 12.86 -2.75
N ASN A 120 -11.44 13.26 -2.67
CA ASN A 120 -12.39 12.68 -1.72
C ASN A 120 -12.67 11.19 -2.03
N ASP A 121 -12.79 10.81 -3.31
CA ASP A 121 -12.92 9.40 -3.68
C ASP A 121 -11.63 8.63 -3.38
N VAL A 122 -10.46 9.22 -3.65
CA VAL A 122 -9.16 8.65 -3.28
C VAL A 122 -9.05 8.48 -1.75
N ARG A 123 -9.47 9.46 -0.96
CA ARG A 123 -9.55 9.40 0.51
C ARG A 123 -10.42 8.23 0.98
N ASN A 124 -11.54 7.95 0.31
CA ASN A 124 -12.39 6.80 0.63
C ASN A 124 -11.67 5.47 0.35
N ILE A 125 -10.94 5.34 -0.76
CA ILE A 125 -10.15 4.14 -1.07
C ILE A 125 -9.05 3.91 -0.03
N PHE A 126 -8.34 4.97 0.38
CA PHE A 126 -7.37 4.89 1.47
C PHE A 126 -8.02 4.42 2.77
N GLY A 127 -9.21 4.94 3.11
CA GLY A 127 -10.01 4.49 4.25
C GLY A 127 -10.32 2.98 4.21
N VAL A 128 -10.76 2.46 3.06
CA VAL A 128 -10.97 1.01 2.86
C VAL A 128 -9.66 0.24 3.05
N GLY A 129 -8.54 0.73 2.52
CA GLY A 129 -7.22 0.14 2.70
C GLY A 129 -6.77 0.07 4.16
N ILE A 130 -7.01 1.14 4.93
CA ILE A 130 -6.73 1.20 6.37
C ILE A 130 -7.55 0.14 7.12
N ILE A 131 -8.86 0.09 6.89
CA ILE A 131 -9.75 -0.89 7.55
C ILE A 131 -9.32 -2.32 7.20
N LEU A 132 -9.06 -2.60 5.93
CA LEU A 132 -8.63 -3.91 5.46
C LEU A 132 -7.29 -4.34 6.10
N THR A 133 -6.38 -3.39 6.30
CA THR A 133 -5.09 -3.62 6.98
C THR A 133 -5.31 -3.93 8.46
N ILE A 134 -6.16 -3.18 9.16
CA ILE A 134 -6.50 -3.43 10.57
C ILE A 134 -7.08 -4.84 10.75
N VAL A 135 -8.05 -5.21 9.91
CA VAL A 135 -8.65 -6.56 9.94
C VAL A 135 -7.59 -7.63 9.66
N SER A 136 -6.71 -7.38 8.69
CA SER A 136 -5.61 -8.30 8.35
C SER A 136 -4.64 -8.48 9.52
N VAL A 137 -4.32 -7.41 10.27
CA VAL A 137 -3.48 -7.48 11.48
C VAL A 137 -4.13 -8.37 12.54
N LEU A 138 -5.45 -8.23 12.78
CA LEU A 138 -6.18 -9.09 13.72
C LEU A 138 -6.14 -10.57 13.32
N ILE A 139 -6.29 -10.86 12.01
CA ILE A 139 -6.15 -12.22 11.47
C ILE A 139 -4.73 -12.76 11.72
N CYS A 140 -3.69 -11.97 11.47
CA CYS A 140 -2.30 -12.35 11.70
C CYS A 140 -2.00 -12.62 13.17
N ILE A 141 -2.57 -11.83 14.09
CA ILE A 141 -2.47 -12.06 15.53
C ILE A 141 -3.11 -13.40 15.91
N ALA A 142 -4.34 -13.66 15.45
CA ALA A 142 -5.02 -14.94 15.67
C ALA A 142 -4.21 -16.12 15.09
N PHE A 143 -3.59 -15.92 13.93
CA PHE A 143 -2.74 -16.92 13.30
C PHE A 143 -1.46 -17.19 14.08
N LEU A 144 -0.83 -16.15 14.65
CA LEU A 144 0.30 -16.31 15.54
C LEU A 144 -0.06 -17.14 16.77
N PHE A 145 -1.21 -16.89 17.39
CA PHE A 145 -1.71 -17.74 18.49
C PHE A 145 -1.89 -19.19 18.05
N PHE A 146 -2.41 -19.44 16.85
CA PHE A 146 -2.51 -20.79 16.30
C PHE A 146 -1.15 -21.46 16.12
N LEU A 147 -0.15 -20.76 15.57
CA LEU A 147 1.21 -21.29 15.40
C LEU A 147 1.88 -21.64 16.75
N LEU A 148 1.67 -20.82 17.77
CA LEU A 148 2.24 -21.03 19.11
C LEU A 148 1.57 -22.21 19.83
N ASN A 149 0.25 -22.31 19.76
CA ASN A 149 -0.51 -23.33 20.51
C ASN A 149 -0.61 -24.66 19.77
N ARG A 150 -0.52 -24.67 18.43
CA ARG A 150 -0.73 -25.86 17.59
C ARG A 150 0.39 -26.09 16.55
N PRO A 151 1.68 -26.00 16.93
CA PRO A 151 2.81 -26.07 16.00
C PRO A 151 2.87 -27.41 15.24
N LYS A 152 2.59 -28.54 15.91
CA LYS A 152 2.57 -29.87 15.28
C LYS A 152 1.45 -29.98 14.23
N ALA A 153 0.25 -29.50 14.56
CA ALA A 153 -0.90 -29.54 13.65
C ALA A 153 -0.67 -28.66 12.41
N TYR A 154 -0.10 -27.47 12.57
CA TYR A 154 0.33 -26.62 11.46
C TYR A 154 1.38 -27.34 10.60
N TYR A 155 2.42 -27.92 11.20
CA TYR A 155 3.51 -28.57 10.45
C TYR A 155 3.03 -29.74 9.59
N GLU A 156 2.13 -30.56 10.12
CA GLU A 156 1.59 -31.73 9.43
C GLU A 156 0.58 -31.36 8.34
N THR A 157 -0.15 -30.26 8.53
CA THR A 157 -1.35 -29.98 7.71
C THR A 157 -1.18 -28.81 6.75
N SER A 158 -0.49 -27.76 7.17
CA SER A 158 -0.53 -26.43 6.55
C SER A 158 0.82 -25.85 6.17
N ARG A 159 1.95 -26.50 6.50
CA ARG A 159 3.31 -25.93 6.27
C ARG A 159 3.63 -25.45 4.85
N LYS A 160 2.94 -26.00 3.84
CA LYS A 160 3.09 -25.64 2.41
C LYS A 160 2.13 -24.52 1.97
N VAL A 161 1.04 -24.30 2.71
CA VAL A 161 -0.05 -23.40 2.34
C VAL A 161 0.43 -21.96 2.15
N PRO A 162 1.28 -21.37 3.03
CA PRO A 162 1.76 -20.02 2.81
C PRO A 162 2.50 -19.85 1.49
N PHE A 163 3.38 -20.79 1.12
CA PHE A 163 4.12 -20.74 -0.14
C PHE A 163 3.22 -20.88 -1.36
N ILE A 164 2.21 -21.75 -1.31
CA ILE A 164 1.23 -21.89 -2.39
C ILE A 164 0.43 -20.60 -2.53
N THR A 165 -0.04 -20.05 -1.41
CA THR A 165 -0.85 -18.82 -1.40
C THR A 165 -0.05 -17.65 -1.96
N PHE A 166 1.18 -17.44 -1.47
CA PHE A 166 2.07 -16.41 -2.00
C PHE A 166 2.40 -16.65 -3.47
N GLY A 167 2.71 -17.89 -3.88
CA GLY A 167 3.01 -18.20 -5.27
C GLY A 167 1.86 -17.84 -6.22
N VAL A 168 0.62 -18.18 -5.86
CA VAL A 168 -0.57 -17.80 -6.63
C VAL A 168 -0.73 -16.28 -6.69
N LEU A 169 -0.62 -15.59 -5.56
CA LEU A 169 -0.77 -14.13 -5.52
C LEU A 169 0.36 -13.41 -6.27
N PHE A 170 1.59 -13.94 -6.25
CA PHE A 170 2.71 -13.41 -7.04
C PHE A 170 2.46 -13.56 -8.54
N VAL A 171 1.93 -14.69 -8.99
CA VAL A 171 1.58 -14.87 -10.40
C VAL A 171 0.53 -13.84 -10.84
N ILE A 172 -0.51 -13.62 -10.03
CA ILE A 172 -1.52 -12.59 -10.29
C ILE A 172 -0.89 -11.20 -10.33
N PHE A 173 -0.03 -10.88 -9.36
CA PHE A 173 0.67 -9.60 -9.29
C PHE A 173 1.56 -9.35 -10.50
N ILE A 174 2.36 -10.34 -10.93
CA ILE A 174 3.22 -10.23 -12.11
C ILE A 174 2.38 -10.04 -13.37
N ALA A 175 1.28 -10.77 -13.52
CA ALA A 175 0.37 -10.60 -14.65
C ALA A 175 -0.19 -9.16 -14.71
N LEU A 176 -0.61 -8.63 -13.56
CA LEU A 176 -1.08 -7.23 -13.46
C LEU A 176 0.03 -6.23 -13.75
N ALA A 177 1.24 -6.43 -13.22
CA ALA A 177 2.38 -5.57 -13.46
C ALA A 177 2.77 -5.53 -14.95
N LEU A 178 2.80 -6.68 -15.62
CA LEU A 178 3.05 -6.76 -17.06
C LEU A 178 1.96 -6.02 -17.86
N TYR A 179 0.70 -6.12 -17.43
CA TYR A 179 -0.40 -5.40 -18.07
C TYR A 179 -0.25 -3.88 -17.94
N ILE A 180 0.11 -3.40 -16.75
CA ILE A 180 0.40 -1.98 -16.48
C ILE A 180 1.58 -1.48 -17.32
N VAL A 181 2.63 -2.28 -17.51
CA VAL A 181 3.82 -1.89 -18.29
C VAL A 181 3.53 -1.80 -19.79
N VAL A 182 2.63 -2.65 -20.32
CA VAL A 182 2.29 -2.65 -21.76
C VAL A 182 1.49 -1.41 -22.15
N ASP A 183 0.50 -1.01 -21.35
CA ASP A 183 -0.33 0.16 -21.64
C ASP A 183 -0.77 0.85 -20.34
N PHE A 184 0.17 1.57 -19.71
CA PHE A 184 -0.08 2.27 -18.45
C PHE A 184 -1.28 3.21 -18.58
N LYS A 185 -1.38 3.94 -19.70
CA LYS A 185 -2.42 4.93 -19.92
C LYS A 185 -3.80 4.30 -19.94
N TYR A 186 -4.00 3.25 -20.74
CA TYR A 186 -5.27 2.54 -20.78
C TYR A 186 -5.61 1.90 -19.42
N VAL A 187 -4.65 1.25 -18.78
CA VAL A 187 -4.89 0.56 -17.50
C VAL A 187 -5.25 1.56 -16.41
N PHE A 188 -4.57 2.70 -16.34
CA PHE A 188 -4.82 3.73 -15.35
C PHE A 188 -6.10 4.50 -15.66
N GLU A 189 -6.21 5.11 -16.84
CA GLU A 189 -7.31 6.02 -17.18
C GLU A 189 -8.63 5.28 -17.44
N VAL A 190 -8.59 4.09 -18.06
CA VAL A 190 -9.81 3.39 -18.50
C VAL A 190 -10.20 2.27 -17.55
N VAL A 191 -9.24 1.46 -17.08
CA VAL A 191 -9.57 0.29 -16.25
C VAL A 191 -9.69 0.69 -14.79
N PHE A 192 -8.68 1.35 -14.24
CA PHE A 192 -8.64 1.69 -12.81
C PHE A 192 -9.67 2.76 -12.44
N HIS A 193 -9.70 3.89 -13.16
CA HIS A 193 -10.62 4.98 -12.80
C HIS A 193 -12.09 4.58 -12.97
N ASN A 194 -12.48 3.94 -14.08
CA ASN A 194 -13.88 3.52 -14.25
C ASN A 194 -14.31 2.37 -13.32
N MET A 195 -13.37 1.59 -12.79
CA MET A 195 -13.69 0.51 -11.84
C MET A 195 -13.89 1.03 -10.42
N LEU A 196 -13.17 2.09 -10.04
CA LEU A 196 -13.13 2.58 -8.66
C LEU A 196 -13.85 3.91 -8.47
N PHE A 197 -14.12 4.63 -9.55
CA PHE A 197 -14.72 5.96 -9.53
C PHE A 197 -15.83 6.08 -10.57
N ASP A 198 -16.91 6.76 -10.18
CA ASP A 198 -18.03 7.06 -11.08
C ASP A 198 -17.80 8.36 -11.89
N GLY A 199 -16.78 9.15 -11.53
CA GLY A 199 -16.46 10.43 -12.16
C GLY A 199 -15.45 10.34 -13.32
N ASN A 200 -15.57 11.26 -14.28
CA ASN A 200 -14.56 11.44 -15.34
C ASN A 200 -13.40 12.30 -14.82
N TYR A 201 -12.34 11.63 -14.34
CA TYR A 201 -11.17 12.29 -13.74
C TYR A 201 -9.97 12.42 -14.71
N ALA A 202 -10.25 12.68 -15.98
CA ALA A 202 -9.23 13.04 -16.94
C ALA A 202 -8.82 14.51 -16.77
N PHE A 203 -7.89 14.78 -15.84
CA PHE A 203 -7.38 16.13 -15.61
C PHE A 203 -6.39 16.51 -16.70
N SER A 204 -6.74 17.51 -17.52
CA SER A 204 -5.77 18.15 -18.43
C SER A 204 -4.91 19.20 -17.72
N SER A 205 -5.25 19.55 -16.48
CA SER A 205 -4.69 20.69 -15.75
C SER A 205 -5.18 20.81 -14.31
N GLY A 206 -4.44 21.54 -13.48
CA GLY A 206 -4.75 21.75 -12.07
C GLY A 206 -3.52 21.55 -11.19
N VAL A 207 -3.55 22.09 -9.98
CA VAL A 207 -2.43 21.99 -9.04
C VAL A 207 -2.15 20.53 -8.69
N MET A 208 -3.19 19.71 -8.50
CA MET A 208 -3.05 18.29 -8.15
C MET A 208 -2.32 17.50 -9.24
N ILE A 209 -2.77 17.61 -10.49
CA ILE A 209 -2.15 16.87 -11.60
C ILE A 209 -0.73 17.38 -11.88
N SER A 210 -0.46 18.68 -11.70
CA SER A 210 0.89 19.24 -11.77
C SER A 210 1.79 18.73 -10.64
N MET A 211 1.27 18.51 -9.45
CA MET A 211 2.03 18.01 -8.30
C MET A 211 2.42 16.53 -8.44
N ILE A 212 1.52 15.67 -8.91
CA ILE A 212 1.72 14.21 -8.84
C ILE A 212 1.80 13.51 -10.20
N GLY A 213 1.30 14.12 -11.28
CA GLY A 213 1.08 13.47 -12.58
C GLY A 213 2.30 12.74 -13.14
N GLU A 214 3.40 13.47 -13.37
CA GLU A 214 4.66 12.92 -13.90
C GLU A 214 5.37 11.97 -12.92
N ILE A 215 5.11 12.13 -11.62
CA ILE A 215 5.75 11.35 -10.54
C ILE A 215 5.02 10.02 -10.32
N PHE A 216 3.75 9.96 -10.66
CA PHE A 216 2.87 8.85 -10.33
C PHE A 216 3.34 7.49 -10.88
N PRO A 217 3.86 7.37 -12.13
CA PRO A 217 4.44 6.11 -12.61
C PRO A 217 5.66 5.66 -11.80
N ASP A 218 6.55 6.59 -11.44
CA ASP A 218 7.73 6.28 -10.61
C ASP A 218 7.33 5.86 -9.20
N LEU A 219 6.30 6.49 -8.63
CA LEU A 219 5.72 6.12 -7.33
C LEU A 219 5.16 4.69 -7.37
N ILE A 220 4.36 4.35 -8.39
CA ILE A 220 3.82 2.99 -8.56
C ILE A 220 4.96 1.96 -8.68
N MET A 221 5.99 2.27 -9.45
CA MET A 221 7.14 1.38 -9.62
C MET A 221 7.85 1.15 -8.29
N LEU A 222 8.10 2.21 -7.52
CA LEU A 222 8.73 2.12 -6.21
C LEU A 222 7.89 1.31 -5.23
N ILE A 223 6.57 1.50 -5.21
CA ILE A 223 5.64 0.70 -4.40
C ILE A 223 5.75 -0.78 -4.78
N GLY A 224 5.71 -1.10 -6.08
CA GLY A 224 5.81 -2.46 -6.57
C GLY A 224 7.12 -3.15 -6.18
N ILE A 225 8.26 -2.46 -6.34
CA ILE A 225 9.57 -3.00 -5.96
C ILE A 225 9.67 -3.18 -4.45
N SER A 226 9.26 -2.18 -3.67
CA SER A 226 9.28 -2.22 -2.20
C SER A 226 8.44 -3.40 -1.68
N TRP A 227 7.26 -3.59 -2.27
CA TRP A 227 6.38 -4.70 -1.95
C TRP A 227 7.03 -6.06 -2.21
N LEU A 228 7.66 -6.25 -3.38
CA LEU A 228 8.39 -7.49 -3.72
C LEU A 228 9.52 -7.79 -2.72
N VAL A 229 10.31 -6.77 -2.36
CA VAL A 229 11.42 -6.91 -1.42
C VAL A 229 10.90 -7.28 -0.03
N MET A 230 9.87 -6.58 0.45
CA MET A 230 9.29 -6.81 1.78
C MET A 230 8.64 -8.20 1.90
N MET A 231 8.07 -8.75 0.83
CA MET A 231 7.54 -10.11 0.81
C MET A 231 8.60 -11.20 1.03
N GLY A 232 9.88 -10.90 0.84
CA GLY A 232 10.97 -11.81 1.20
C GLY A 232 10.99 -12.15 2.70
N VAL A 233 10.58 -11.21 3.56
CA VAL A 233 10.58 -11.37 5.03
C VAL A 233 9.63 -12.48 5.51
N PRO A 234 8.31 -12.47 5.20
CA PRO A 234 7.41 -13.54 5.64
C PRO A 234 7.77 -14.90 5.01
N VAL A 235 8.24 -14.92 3.75
CA VAL A 235 8.71 -16.16 3.10
C VAL A 235 9.86 -16.75 3.89
N LEU A 236 10.88 -15.95 4.23
CA LEU A 236 12.00 -16.39 5.05
C LEU A 236 11.55 -16.83 6.45
N ALA A 237 10.65 -16.08 7.09
CA ALA A 237 10.11 -16.44 8.39
C ALA A 237 9.44 -17.82 8.39
N PHE A 238 8.60 -18.12 7.39
CA PHE A 238 7.98 -19.45 7.24
C PHE A 238 9.02 -20.54 6.95
N VAL A 239 10.03 -20.28 6.13
CA VAL A 239 11.12 -21.24 5.88
C VAL A 239 11.84 -21.58 7.18
N LEU A 240 12.28 -20.57 7.94
CA LEU A 240 12.99 -20.76 9.20
C LEU A 240 12.12 -21.46 10.25
N TYR A 241 10.85 -21.08 10.36
CA TYR A 241 9.90 -21.70 11.28
C TYR A 241 9.66 -23.18 10.93
N ASN A 242 9.46 -23.50 9.65
CA ASN A 242 9.31 -24.88 9.18
C ASN A 242 10.58 -25.71 9.42
N LYS A 243 11.78 -25.15 9.20
CA LYS A 243 13.06 -25.81 9.52
C LYS A 243 13.16 -26.13 11.02
N ARG A 244 12.79 -25.19 11.88
CA ARG A 244 12.77 -25.38 13.34
C ARG A 244 11.82 -26.50 13.77
N LEU A 245 10.63 -26.56 13.17
CA LEU A 245 9.65 -27.61 13.45
C LEU A 245 10.12 -28.98 12.96
N ALA A 246 10.70 -29.07 11.77
CA ALA A 246 11.28 -30.31 11.24
C ALA A 246 12.35 -30.89 12.19
N LYS A 247 13.26 -30.04 12.69
CA LYS A 247 14.30 -30.46 13.65
C LYS A 247 13.68 -30.98 14.96
N LYS A 248 12.65 -30.31 15.48
CA LYS A 248 11.94 -30.76 16.69
C LYS A 248 11.28 -32.13 16.49
N THR A 249 10.63 -32.35 15.34
CA THR A 249 9.98 -33.63 15.03
C THR A 249 11.02 -34.76 14.90
N ALA A 250 12.15 -34.52 14.24
CA ALA A 250 13.23 -35.51 14.14
C ALA A 250 13.84 -35.87 15.50
N LEU A 251 14.06 -34.87 16.36
CA LEU A 251 14.56 -35.08 17.73
C LEU A 251 13.60 -35.89 18.60
N GLN A 252 12.28 -35.74 18.41
CA GLN A 252 11.26 -36.50 19.14
C GLN A 252 11.22 -37.95 18.67
N ALA A 253 11.24 -38.19 17.34
CA ALA A 253 11.27 -39.53 16.78
C ALA A 253 12.51 -40.34 17.23
N GLY A 254 13.69 -39.70 17.26
CA GLY A 254 14.92 -40.35 17.74
C GLY A 254 14.95 -40.63 19.25
N LYS A 255 14.12 -39.96 20.05
CA LYS A 255 13.96 -40.27 21.49
C LYS A 255 12.99 -41.44 21.71
N GLU A 256 11.93 -41.51 20.92
CA GLU A 256 10.95 -42.61 20.97
C GLU A 256 11.60 -43.94 20.59
N ASP A 257 12.39 -43.97 19.51
CA ASP A 257 13.12 -45.17 19.04
C ASP A 257 14.12 -45.72 20.06
N LYS A 258 14.88 -44.83 20.73
CA LYS A 258 15.79 -45.23 21.81
C LYS A 258 15.07 -45.83 23.01
N ASN A 259 13.93 -45.26 23.40
CA ASN A 259 13.13 -45.77 24.52
C ASN A 259 12.47 -47.12 24.22
N SER A 260 12.08 -47.39 22.96
CA SER A 260 11.57 -48.73 22.57
C SER A 260 12.65 -49.80 22.66
N GLN A 261 13.87 -49.53 22.17
CA GLN A 261 14.98 -50.49 22.22
C GLN A 261 15.39 -50.83 23.66
N THR A 262 15.36 -49.86 24.58
CA THR A 262 15.71 -50.10 25.99
C THR A 262 14.63 -50.91 26.76
N ASN A 263 13.39 -50.93 26.27
CA ASN A 263 12.31 -51.70 26.88
C ASN A 263 12.23 -53.14 26.36
N GLU A 264 12.80 -53.45 25.19
CA GLU A 264 12.89 -54.84 24.67
C GLU A 264 14.09 -55.61 25.25
N GLU A 265 15.10 -54.93 25.78
CA GLU A 265 16.27 -55.54 26.44
C GLU A 265 16.06 -55.86 27.94
N LYS A 266 14.86 -55.65 28.49
CA LYS A 266 14.49 -55.97 29.89
C LYS A 266 13.46 -57.08 29.97
#